data_AF-A0A484YEE3-F1
#
_entry.id   AF-A0A484YEE3-F1
#
_cell.length_a   1.000
_cell.length_b   1.000
_cell.length_c   1.000
_cell.angle_alpha   90.00
_cell.angle_beta   90.00
_cell.angle_gamma   90.00
#
_symmetry.space_group_name_H-M   'P 1'
#
loop_
_entity.id
_entity.type
_entity.pdbx_description
1 polymer ?
#
loop_
_entity_poly.entity_id
_entity_poly.type
_entity_poly.pdbx_seq_one_letter_code
_entity_poly.pdbx_strand_id
1 'polypeptide(L)'
;MQYFKKYREFIYWWGLKVSNANKYAWLVAKIGNLTVDGLNFDTFSDGLHCQPPIKNAYIRDLKGKTGDDMLAFTIGDYANYDISEPGDFSNVDVSGLYCDSALCAVKITGNDIGAFDKFRITGIYGNTKHAVFRVWGDTNLLSTTVRSLTVEDIHAIPADGYPVVDIDDRNFASGKFGIEIQNATFRNIYNSSVNEQTIRISSTVGTKIHNLHIENPPRKTICIVGVNHKTSVIGNLTVCNGYTDFIDNSNSSIVLNRGTIERIVIDNYKAKFQNTKNGCIARMIGDCRVDEAIFSGVLQENGVSGWININSGMSTASNLNVINYTCNGRGRIAQVLSSKLFLKITNTKVINGNPSDKIFYVKGGEITISGDVDCDYNTIAADNGGVISTRPGINNICCDVSLLKAKESSVVINTNNSLPCGLGLVVFSGNTWKNLATGSEFKINK
;
A
#
# COMPACT_ATOMS: atom_id res chain seq x y z
N MET A 1 -20.70 -34.48 7.05
CA MET A 1 -20.50 -33.31 7.94
C MET A 1 -20.42 -33.83 9.36
N GLN A 2 -19.29 -33.63 10.05
CA GLN A 2 -19.22 -33.87 11.49
C GLN A 2 -19.55 -32.56 12.20
N TYR A 3 -20.48 -32.58 13.15
CA TYR A 3 -21.01 -31.39 13.82
C TYR A 3 -20.66 -31.45 15.32
N PHE A 4 -20.03 -30.41 15.84
CA PHE A 4 -19.63 -30.32 17.24
C PHE A 4 -20.21 -29.04 17.86
N LYS A 5 -21.04 -29.17 18.90
CA LYS A 5 -21.63 -28.04 19.62
C LYS A 5 -21.21 -28.10 21.09
N LYS A 6 -20.58 -27.01 21.56
CA LYS A 6 -20.25 -26.70 22.97
C LYS A 6 -19.18 -27.61 23.60
N TYR A 7 -17.91 -27.28 23.37
CA TYR A 7 -16.78 -27.91 24.05
C TYR A 7 -15.88 -26.86 24.71
N ARG A 8 -15.42 -27.16 25.93
CA ARG A 8 -14.42 -26.33 26.64
C ARG A 8 -13.05 -26.42 25.97
N GLU A 9 -12.77 -27.56 25.35
CA GLU A 9 -11.53 -27.91 24.67
C GLU A 9 -11.88 -28.89 23.54
N PHE A 10 -11.44 -28.60 22.33
CA PHE A 10 -11.53 -29.51 21.19
C PHE A 10 -10.15 -29.66 20.58
N ILE A 11 -9.67 -30.90 20.56
CA ILE A 11 -8.32 -31.23 20.12
C ILE A 11 -8.44 -32.29 19.03
N TYR A 12 -7.87 -31.97 17.86
CA TYR A 12 -7.62 -32.95 16.81
C TYR A 12 -6.14 -33.01 16.49
N TRP A 13 -5.57 -34.20 16.66
CA TRP A 13 -4.21 -34.54 16.26
C TRP A 13 -4.30 -35.69 15.23
N TRP A 14 -3.28 -35.85 14.37
CA TRP A 14 -3.01 -37.06 13.54
C TRP A 14 -3.60 -37.13 12.12
N GLY A 15 -3.26 -36.19 11.23
CA GLY A 15 -3.06 -36.55 9.81
C GLY A 15 -4.30 -37.02 9.03
N LEU A 16 -5.51 -36.84 9.57
CA LEU A 16 -6.71 -37.41 8.99
C LEU A 16 -7.08 -36.72 7.69
N LYS A 17 -7.33 -37.56 6.69
CA LYS A 17 -7.81 -37.12 5.38
C LYS A 17 -9.33 -37.14 5.34
N VAL A 18 -9.94 -36.02 4.98
CA VAL A 18 -11.36 -35.93 4.63
C VAL A 18 -11.49 -35.79 3.12
N SER A 19 -12.19 -36.73 2.50
CA SER A 19 -12.40 -36.76 1.04
C SER A 19 -13.87 -36.62 0.68
N ASN A 20 -14.16 -36.03 -0.48
CA ASN A 20 -15.49 -35.94 -1.09
C ASN A 20 -16.56 -35.27 -0.22
N ALA A 21 -16.17 -34.38 0.70
CA ALA A 21 -17.15 -33.56 1.41
C ALA A 21 -17.83 -32.61 0.42
N ASN A 22 -19.17 -32.66 0.35
CA ASN A 22 -19.97 -31.83 -0.57
C ASN A 22 -20.09 -30.37 -0.11
N LYS A 23 -19.92 -30.12 1.19
CA LYS A 23 -19.87 -28.79 1.83
C LYS A 23 -18.64 -28.75 2.74
N TYR A 24 -18.70 -28.08 3.89
CA TYR A 24 -17.58 -27.96 4.82
C TYR A 24 -17.10 -29.34 5.28
N ALA A 25 -15.79 -29.62 5.15
CA ALA A 25 -15.21 -30.85 5.67
C ALA A 25 -15.35 -30.87 7.20
N TRP A 26 -15.03 -29.75 7.83
CA TRP A 26 -15.26 -29.47 9.25
C TRP A 26 -15.99 -28.14 9.42
N LEU A 27 -17.02 -28.13 10.26
CA LEU A 27 -17.67 -26.93 10.75
C LEU A 27 -17.52 -26.89 12.28
N VAL A 28 -16.81 -25.89 12.79
CA VAL A 28 -16.48 -25.74 14.21
C VAL A 28 -17.02 -24.40 14.72
N ALA A 29 -17.75 -24.44 15.83
CA ALA A 29 -18.25 -23.23 16.48
C ALA A 29 -18.35 -23.38 18.00
N LYS A 30 -18.38 -22.24 18.71
CA LYS A 30 -18.60 -22.18 20.18
C LYS A 30 -17.56 -22.97 20.96
N ILE A 31 -16.28 -22.71 20.67
CA ILE A 31 -15.14 -23.41 21.27
C ILE A 31 -14.30 -22.45 22.12
N GLY A 32 -13.99 -22.86 23.35
CA GLY A 32 -13.15 -22.06 24.25
C GLY A 32 -11.64 -22.23 24.02
N ASN A 33 -11.21 -23.43 23.60
CA ASN A 33 -9.84 -23.75 23.20
C ASN A 33 -9.90 -24.74 22.04
N LEU A 34 -9.35 -24.37 20.89
CA LEU A 34 -9.35 -25.18 19.68
C LEU A 34 -7.91 -25.54 19.32
N THR A 35 -7.61 -26.82 19.17
CA THR A 35 -6.34 -27.30 18.61
C THR A 35 -6.62 -28.20 17.42
N VAL A 36 -6.05 -27.85 16.27
CA VAL A 36 -6.16 -28.63 15.03
C VAL A 36 -4.77 -28.78 14.44
N ASP A 37 -4.35 -30.02 14.19
CA ASP A 37 -3.04 -30.32 13.62
C ASP A 37 -3.13 -31.39 12.52
N GLY A 38 -2.60 -31.07 11.34
CA GLY A 38 -2.24 -32.04 10.32
C GLY A 38 -3.40 -32.51 9.43
N LEU A 39 -4.55 -31.82 9.44
CA LEU A 39 -5.70 -32.20 8.62
C LEU A 39 -5.36 -32.14 7.13
N ASN A 40 -5.85 -33.14 6.38
CA ASN A 40 -5.67 -33.23 4.94
C ASN A 40 -7.04 -33.23 4.24
N PHE A 41 -7.18 -32.42 3.19
CA PHE A 41 -8.44 -32.25 2.48
C PHE A 41 -8.36 -32.69 1.02
N ASP A 42 -9.46 -33.27 0.56
CA ASP A 42 -9.72 -33.56 -0.85
C ASP A 42 -11.24 -33.42 -1.08
N THR A 43 -11.71 -32.18 -0.99
CA THR A 43 -13.14 -31.85 -0.83
C THR A 43 -13.64 -30.86 -1.89
N PHE A 44 -14.97 -30.77 -2.03
CA PHE A 44 -15.63 -29.88 -3.01
C PHE A 44 -15.95 -28.48 -2.46
N SER A 45 -15.78 -28.25 -1.17
CA SER A 45 -16.02 -26.96 -0.50
C SER A 45 -14.94 -26.78 0.57
N ASP A 46 -15.23 -26.05 1.65
CA ASP A 46 -14.24 -25.59 2.60
C ASP A 46 -13.57 -26.76 3.33
N GLY A 47 -12.31 -26.58 3.71
CA GLY A 47 -11.58 -27.53 4.56
C GLY A 47 -12.04 -27.40 6.01
N LEU A 48 -11.50 -26.40 6.71
CA LEU A 48 -11.90 -26.06 8.07
C LEU A 48 -12.70 -24.74 8.05
N HIS A 49 -13.98 -24.83 8.41
CA HIS A 49 -14.88 -23.68 8.51
C HIS A 49 -15.18 -23.40 9.98
N CYS A 50 -14.86 -22.20 10.44
CA CYS A 50 -14.95 -21.77 11.82
C CYS A 50 -15.99 -20.65 11.97
N GLN A 51 -16.88 -20.76 12.96
CA GLN A 51 -17.90 -19.78 13.32
C GLN A 51 -17.81 -19.39 14.81
N PRO A 52 -18.17 -18.15 15.20
CA PRO A 52 -17.96 -17.66 16.55
C PRO A 52 -18.98 -18.23 17.57
N PRO A 53 -18.73 -18.00 18.87
CA PRO A 53 -17.46 -17.53 19.43
C PRO A 53 -16.39 -18.63 19.40
N ILE A 54 -15.15 -18.27 19.08
CA ILE A 54 -13.99 -19.14 19.26
C ILE A 54 -12.89 -18.36 19.99
N LYS A 55 -12.36 -18.95 21.05
CA LYS A 55 -11.22 -18.42 21.80
C LYS A 55 -10.06 -19.40 21.73
N ASN A 56 -8.83 -18.88 21.79
CA ASN A 56 -7.60 -19.67 21.91
C ASN A 56 -7.54 -20.80 20.86
N ALA A 57 -7.44 -20.42 19.60
CA ALA A 57 -7.33 -21.38 18.50
C ALA A 57 -5.89 -21.53 18.03
N TYR A 58 -5.39 -22.77 18.01
CA TYR A 58 -4.09 -23.16 17.50
C TYR A 58 -4.30 -24.14 16.34
N ILE A 59 -4.10 -23.65 15.11
CA ILE A 59 -4.34 -24.44 13.89
C ILE A 59 -3.02 -24.62 13.16
N ARG A 60 -2.65 -25.86 12.87
CA ARG A 60 -1.36 -26.25 12.31
C ARG A 60 -1.52 -27.21 11.13
N ASP A 61 -0.64 -27.04 10.14
CA ASP A 61 -0.35 -28.03 9.11
C ASP A 61 -1.58 -28.53 8.34
N LEU A 62 -2.47 -27.61 7.98
CA LEU A 62 -3.59 -27.91 7.08
C LEU A 62 -3.08 -28.06 5.66
N LYS A 63 -3.48 -29.12 4.96
CA LYS A 63 -2.98 -29.40 3.60
C LYS A 63 -4.02 -30.01 2.66
N GLY A 64 -3.70 -29.96 1.37
CA GLY A 64 -4.46 -30.63 0.33
C GLY A 64 -5.37 -29.71 -0.46
N LYS A 65 -6.42 -30.30 -1.03
CA LYS A 65 -7.29 -29.68 -2.03
C LYS A 65 -8.68 -29.42 -1.48
N THR A 66 -9.13 -28.18 -1.60
CA THR A 66 -10.50 -27.75 -1.28
C THR A 66 -11.16 -27.14 -2.51
N GLY A 67 -12.47 -27.27 -2.62
CA GLY A 67 -13.22 -26.63 -3.71
C GLY A 67 -13.51 -25.16 -3.45
N ASP A 68 -13.57 -24.77 -2.18
CA ASP A 68 -13.71 -23.40 -1.69
C ASP A 68 -12.51 -23.06 -0.78
N ASP A 69 -12.70 -22.37 0.34
CA ASP A 69 -11.62 -21.94 1.24
C ASP A 69 -10.94 -23.11 1.99
N MET A 70 -9.60 -23.12 2.06
CA MET A 70 -8.87 -24.09 2.90
C MET A 70 -9.21 -23.89 4.38
N LEU A 71 -9.20 -22.63 4.82
CA LEU A 71 -9.58 -22.20 6.16
C LEU A 71 -10.49 -20.97 6.07
N ALA A 72 -11.70 -21.07 6.60
CA ALA A 72 -12.66 -19.97 6.65
C ALA A 72 -12.96 -19.59 8.10
N PHE A 73 -12.94 -18.29 8.40
CA PHE A 73 -13.50 -17.73 9.62
C PHE A 73 -14.64 -16.80 9.25
N THR A 74 -15.85 -17.16 9.67
CA THR A 74 -17.08 -16.44 9.33
C THR A 74 -17.81 -16.02 10.61
N ILE A 75 -18.22 -14.75 10.72
CA ILE A 75 -19.11 -14.26 11.79
C ILE A 75 -20.53 -14.20 11.21
N GLY A 76 -21.35 -15.21 11.49
CA GLY A 76 -22.55 -15.48 10.70
C GLY A 76 -22.21 -16.33 9.47
N ASP A 77 -23.24 -16.81 8.76
CA ASP A 77 -23.10 -17.54 7.49
C ASP A 77 -24.43 -17.45 6.70
N TYR A 78 -24.51 -18.12 5.55
CA TYR A 78 -25.77 -18.39 4.88
C TYR A 78 -26.71 -19.14 5.83
N ALA A 79 -28.00 -18.78 5.84
CA ALA A 79 -28.98 -19.22 6.84
C ALA A 79 -29.03 -20.74 7.11
N ASN A 80 -28.74 -21.58 6.12
CA ASN A 80 -28.75 -23.05 6.27
C ASN A 80 -27.49 -23.61 6.96
N TYR A 81 -26.44 -22.81 7.09
CA TYR A 81 -25.13 -23.20 7.63
C TYR A 81 -24.70 -22.33 8.82
N ASP A 82 -25.48 -21.30 9.15
CA ASP A 82 -25.17 -20.38 10.23
C ASP A 82 -25.53 -20.99 11.58
N ILE A 83 -24.49 -21.32 12.35
CA ILE A 83 -24.57 -21.78 13.73
C ILE A 83 -23.84 -20.80 14.66
N SER A 84 -23.48 -19.62 14.16
CA SER A 84 -22.82 -18.56 14.91
C SER A 84 -23.67 -18.12 16.09
N GLU A 85 -23.01 -17.64 17.14
CA GLU A 85 -23.65 -16.85 18.19
C GLU A 85 -22.90 -15.52 18.33
N PRO A 86 -23.55 -14.47 18.87
CA PRO A 86 -22.86 -13.22 19.17
C PRO A 86 -21.60 -13.47 19.99
N GLY A 87 -20.48 -12.93 19.51
CA GLY A 87 -19.18 -13.14 20.13
C GLY A 87 -18.02 -13.07 19.15
N ASP A 88 -16.83 -12.90 19.71
CA ASP A 88 -15.61 -12.71 18.93
C ASP A 88 -14.94 -14.03 18.56
N PHE A 89 -14.13 -13.98 17.50
CA PHE A 89 -12.93 -14.78 17.44
C PHE A 89 -11.82 -14.06 18.19
N SER A 90 -11.17 -14.72 19.15
CA SER A 90 -10.11 -14.09 19.92
C SER A 90 -8.92 -15.03 20.15
N ASN A 91 -7.70 -14.49 19.99
CA ASN A 91 -6.45 -15.22 20.17
C ASN A 91 -6.39 -16.46 19.24
N VAL A 92 -6.30 -16.19 17.94
CA VAL A 92 -6.24 -17.21 16.89
C VAL A 92 -4.85 -17.19 16.28
N ASP A 93 -4.19 -18.33 16.31
CA ASP A 93 -2.86 -18.53 15.77
C ASP A 93 -2.88 -19.70 14.78
N VAL A 94 -2.58 -19.41 13.52
CA VAL A 94 -2.58 -20.36 12.40
C VAL A 94 -1.17 -20.41 11.83
N SER A 95 -0.64 -21.61 11.61
CA SER A 95 0.67 -21.80 10.97
C SER A 95 0.65 -23.01 10.04
N GLY A 96 1.33 -22.92 8.88
CA GLY A 96 1.52 -24.06 7.99
C GLY A 96 0.24 -24.41 7.23
N LEU A 97 -0.08 -23.63 6.20
CA LEU A 97 -1.16 -23.94 5.26
C LEU A 97 -0.54 -24.36 3.93
N TYR A 98 -0.76 -25.60 3.50
CA TYR A 98 -0.18 -26.17 2.29
C TYR A 98 -1.27 -26.43 1.25
N CYS A 99 -1.62 -25.40 0.50
CA CYS A 99 -2.74 -25.43 -0.44
C CYS A 99 -2.37 -26.15 -1.74
N ASP A 100 -3.17 -27.13 -2.13
CA ASP A 100 -3.15 -27.78 -3.45
C ASP A 100 -4.44 -27.43 -4.19
N SER A 101 -4.51 -26.22 -4.75
CA SER A 101 -5.66 -25.72 -5.50
C SER A 101 -6.93 -25.44 -4.67
N ALA A 102 -6.76 -24.88 -3.46
CA ALA A 102 -7.86 -24.27 -2.70
C ALA A 102 -8.40 -23.02 -3.41
N LEU A 103 -9.67 -22.63 -3.21
CA LEU A 103 -10.16 -21.35 -3.75
C LEU A 103 -9.38 -20.19 -3.12
N CYS A 104 -9.32 -20.15 -1.80
CA CYS A 104 -8.47 -19.25 -1.02
C CYS A 104 -7.78 -20.05 0.09
N ALA A 105 -6.61 -19.62 0.54
CA ALA A 105 -5.97 -20.27 1.68
C ALA A 105 -6.67 -19.88 2.98
N VAL A 106 -6.95 -18.57 3.16
CA VAL A 106 -7.73 -18.09 4.31
C VAL A 106 -8.72 -17.01 3.91
N LYS A 107 -9.97 -17.17 4.33
CA LYS A 107 -11.01 -16.15 4.23
C LYS A 107 -11.47 -15.68 5.61
N ILE A 108 -11.56 -14.37 5.78
CA ILE A 108 -12.21 -13.68 6.90
C ILE A 108 -13.40 -12.90 6.36
N THR A 109 -14.58 -13.10 6.92
CA THR A 109 -15.81 -12.39 6.53
C THR A 109 -16.84 -12.45 7.65
N GLY A 110 -17.81 -11.53 7.71
CA GLY A 110 -18.75 -11.55 8.83
C GLY A 110 -19.87 -10.54 8.82
N ASN A 111 -20.57 -10.50 9.96
CA ASN A 111 -21.63 -9.57 10.35
C ASN A 111 -21.30 -8.85 11.67
N ASP A 112 -22.13 -7.88 12.04
CA ASP A 112 -21.95 -6.97 13.18
C ASP A 112 -22.29 -7.58 14.56
N ILE A 113 -22.23 -8.91 14.69
CA ILE A 113 -22.47 -9.64 15.95
C ILE A 113 -21.19 -10.07 16.68
N GLY A 114 -20.02 -9.67 16.17
CA GLY A 114 -18.71 -10.00 16.74
C GLY A 114 -17.55 -9.34 15.99
N ALA A 115 -16.32 -9.64 16.40
CA ALA A 115 -15.11 -9.19 15.73
C ALA A 115 -14.02 -10.27 15.66
N PHE A 116 -13.04 -10.03 14.79
CA PHE A 116 -11.79 -10.80 14.73
C PHE A 116 -10.70 -10.08 15.54
N ASP A 117 -10.27 -10.66 16.66
CA ASP A 117 -9.29 -10.06 17.57
C ASP A 117 -8.07 -10.95 17.78
N LYS A 118 -6.87 -10.35 17.68
CA LYS A 118 -5.56 -11.02 17.82
C LYS A 118 -5.43 -12.26 16.93
N PHE A 119 -5.53 -12.03 15.62
CA PHE A 119 -5.25 -13.05 14.61
C PHE A 119 -3.79 -13.00 14.20
N ARG A 120 -3.13 -14.15 14.21
CA ARG A 120 -1.83 -14.39 13.59
C ARG A 120 -1.95 -15.56 12.62
N ILE A 121 -1.51 -15.35 11.39
CA ILE A 121 -1.49 -16.38 10.35
C ILE A 121 -0.12 -16.35 9.70
N THR A 122 0.63 -17.45 9.80
CA THR A 122 2.00 -17.57 9.27
C THR A 122 2.14 -18.79 8.37
N GLY A 123 3.06 -18.73 7.41
CA GLY A 123 3.47 -19.88 6.61
C GLY A 123 2.34 -20.39 5.72
N ILE A 124 2.03 -19.64 4.67
CA ILE A 124 1.04 -20.03 3.65
C ILE A 124 1.78 -20.43 2.39
N TYR A 125 1.62 -21.67 1.94
CA TYR A 125 2.35 -22.31 0.85
C TYR A 125 1.43 -22.93 -0.21
N GLY A 126 2.02 -23.29 -1.35
CA GLY A 126 1.33 -23.97 -2.44
C GLY A 126 0.64 -22.98 -3.38
N ASN A 127 -0.56 -23.30 -3.86
CA ASN A 127 -1.28 -22.48 -4.82
C ASN A 127 -2.79 -22.43 -4.54
N THR A 128 -3.39 -21.29 -4.89
CA THR A 128 -4.83 -21.06 -4.81
C THR A 128 -5.41 -20.79 -6.20
N LYS A 129 -6.70 -21.05 -6.38
CA LYS A 129 -7.43 -20.76 -7.63
C LYS A 129 -7.80 -19.29 -7.78
N HIS A 130 -7.61 -18.52 -6.73
CA HIS A 130 -8.12 -17.17 -6.50
C HIS A 130 -7.06 -16.45 -5.61
N ALA A 131 -7.40 -15.36 -4.89
CA ALA A 131 -6.45 -14.71 -3.97
C ALA A 131 -6.00 -15.66 -2.82
N VAL A 132 -4.78 -15.47 -2.30
CA VAL A 132 -4.24 -16.33 -1.22
C VAL A 132 -4.93 -16.04 0.11
N PHE A 133 -5.09 -14.77 0.45
CA PHE A 133 -5.70 -14.32 1.70
C PHE A 133 -6.80 -13.29 1.43
N ARG A 134 -7.92 -13.41 2.13
CA ARG A 134 -9.10 -12.56 1.93
C ARG A 134 -9.67 -11.99 3.22
N VAL A 135 -10.00 -10.69 3.19
CA VAL A 135 -10.98 -10.07 4.08
C VAL A 135 -12.09 -9.51 3.21
N TRP A 136 -13.25 -10.16 3.21
CA TRP A 136 -14.29 -9.90 2.23
C TRP A 136 -15.65 -9.57 2.86
N GLY A 137 -16.42 -8.71 2.20
CA GLY A 137 -17.88 -8.71 2.32
C GLY A 137 -18.49 -9.86 1.50
N ASP A 138 -19.64 -10.38 1.91
CA ASP A 138 -20.40 -11.43 1.22
C ASP A 138 -21.90 -11.13 1.28
N THR A 139 -22.72 -11.80 0.45
CA THR A 139 -24.16 -11.50 0.28
C THR A 139 -24.96 -11.55 1.59
N ASN A 140 -24.56 -12.41 2.52
CA ASN A 140 -25.16 -12.53 3.85
C ASN A 140 -24.25 -12.05 4.99
N LEU A 141 -23.04 -11.58 4.65
CA LEU A 141 -21.97 -11.21 5.57
C LEU A 141 -21.55 -9.78 5.26
N LEU A 142 -22.35 -8.85 5.77
CA LEU A 142 -22.37 -7.46 5.33
C LEU A 142 -21.43 -6.55 6.11
N SER A 143 -20.82 -7.03 7.20
CA SER A 143 -20.01 -6.20 8.10
C SER A 143 -18.90 -6.99 8.78
N THR A 144 -17.65 -6.69 8.43
CA THR A 144 -16.46 -7.35 8.98
C THR A 144 -15.65 -6.38 9.84
N THR A 145 -15.55 -6.65 11.14
CA THR A 145 -14.72 -5.86 12.06
C THR A 145 -13.49 -6.67 12.50
N VAL A 146 -12.29 -6.12 12.26
CA VAL A 146 -11.01 -6.73 12.64
C VAL A 146 -10.24 -5.78 13.57
N ARG A 147 -9.91 -6.22 14.79
CA ARG A 147 -9.17 -5.40 15.77
C ARG A 147 -7.65 -5.53 15.60
N SER A 148 -7.16 -6.73 15.33
CA SER A 148 -5.73 -6.98 15.11
C SER A 148 -5.53 -8.21 14.24
N LEU A 149 -4.86 -8.03 13.11
CA LEU A 149 -4.50 -9.09 12.16
C LEU A 149 -3.01 -8.99 11.81
N THR A 150 -2.29 -10.08 11.93
CA THR A 150 -0.95 -10.26 11.38
C THR A 150 -0.95 -11.44 10.43
N VAL A 151 -0.54 -11.23 9.19
CA VAL A 151 -0.31 -12.29 8.20
C VAL A 151 1.12 -12.22 7.74
N GLU A 152 1.86 -13.33 7.82
CA GLU A 152 3.29 -13.34 7.51
C GLU A 152 3.73 -14.61 6.79
N ASP A 153 4.90 -14.54 6.14
CA ASP A 153 5.52 -15.65 5.45
C ASP A 153 4.58 -16.28 4.40
N ILE A 154 4.11 -15.43 3.48
CA ILE A 154 3.24 -15.85 2.38
C ILE A 154 4.12 -16.25 1.18
N HIS A 155 4.16 -17.56 0.92
CA HIS A 155 4.84 -18.16 -0.22
C HIS A 155 3.85 -18.68 -1.29
N ALA A 156 2.58 -18.83 -0.93
CA ALA A 156 1.57 -19.36 -1.82
C ALA A 156 1.35 -18.47 -3.06
N ILE A 157 0.93 -19.12 -4.14
CA ILE A 157 0.74 -18.49 -5.44
C ILE A 157 -0.75 -18.28 -5.72
N PRO A 158 -1.23 -17.03 -5.87
CA PRO A 158 -2.59 -16.79 -6.33
C PRO A 158 -2.74 -17.20 -7.80
N ALA A 159 -3.97 -17.46 -8.24
CA ALA A 159 -4.21 -17.64 -9.66
C ALA A 159 -3.95 -16.35 -10.45
N ASP A 160 -3.73 -16.51 -11.77
CA ASP A 160 -3.58 -15.39 -12.68
C ASP A 160 -4.78 -14.43 -12.60
N GLY A 161 -4.49 -13.13 -12.51
CA GLY A 161 -5.50 -12.10 -12.37
C GLY A 161 -6.04 -11.90 -10.95
N TYR A 162 -5.45 -12.54 -9.94
CA TYR A 162 -5.79 -12.30 -8.53
C TYR A 162 -4.61 -11.75 -7.72
N PRO A 163 -4.89 -10.87 -6.73
CA PRO A 163 -3.87 -10.39 -5.81
C PRO A 163 -3.47 -11.49 -4.81
N VAL A 164 -2.36 -11.28 -4.09
CA VAL A 164 -1.97 -12.17 -2.99
C VAL A 164 -2.93 -11.97 -1.82
N VAL A 165 -3.16 -10.72 -1.45
CA VAL A 165 -4.07 -10.31 -0.39
C VAL A 165 -5.18 -9.47 -0.99
N ASP A 166 -6.42 -9.81 -0.66
CA ASP A 166 -7.59 -9.11 -1.15
C ASP A 166 -8.50 -8.63 -0.01
N ILE A 167 -8.67 -7.30 0.09
CA ILE A 167 -9.52 -6.66 1.09
C ILE A 167 -10.60 -5.87 0.34
N ASP A 168 -11.82 -6.39 0.31
CA ASP A 168 -12.88 -5.87 -0.55
C ASP A 168 -14.28 -6.10 0.05
N ASP A 169 -15.05 -5.04 0.25
CA ASP A 169 -16.44 -5.14 0.74
C ASP A 169 -17.39 -5.76 -0.31
N ARG A 170 -16.95 -5.86 -1.57
CA ARG A 170 -17.65 -6.45 -2.71
C ARG A 170 -19.10 -5.96 -2.91
N ASN A 171 -19.40 -4.73 -2.49
CA ASN A 171 -20.73 -4.12 -2.64
C ASN A 171 -21.87 -4.83 -1.89
N PHE A 172 -21.59 -5.49 -0.77
CA PHE A 172 -22.65 -6.13 0.03
C PHE A 172 -23.12 -5.29 1.21
N ALA A 173 -22.29 -4.37 1.70
CA ALA A 173 -22.61 -3.58 2.88
C ALA A 173 -23.74 -2.55 2.64
N SER A 174 -24.43 -2.14 3.70
CA SER A 174 -25.37 -1.00 3.68
C SER A 174 -25.19 -0.11 4.91
N GLY A 175 -25.15 1.21 4.72
CA GLY A 175 -25.21 2.23 5.79
C GLY A 175 -23.97 2.43 6.68
N LYS A 176 -22.96 1.55 6.65
CA LYS A 176 -21.66 1.66 7.37
C LYS A 176 -20.51 1.12 6.51
N PHE A 177 -19.25 1.25 6.98
CA PHE A 177 -18.13 0.52 6.37
C PHE A 177 -18.43 -0.99 6.38
N GLY A 178 -18.33 -1.63 5.21
CA GLY A 178 -18.50 -3.07 5.10
C GLY A 178 -17.33 -3.84 5.70
N ILE A 179 -16.16 -3.24 5.70
CA ILE A 179 -14.95 -3.76 6.35
C ILE A 179 -14.31 -2.62 7.16
N GLU A 180 -14.07 -2.87 8.44
CA GLU A 180 -13.29 -1.99 9.30
C GLU A 180 -12.18 -2.78 10.01
N ILE A 181 -10.94 -2.36 9.77
CA ILE A 181 -9.74 -2.99 10.33
C ILE A 181 -8.97 -1.96 11.14
N GLN A 182 -8.80 -2.20 12.44
CA GLN A 182 -8.03 -1.31 13.31
C GLN A 182 -6.53 -1.45 13.05
N ASN A 183 -6.01 -2.68 13.01
CA ASN A 183 -4.60 -2.95 12.74
C ASN A 183 -4.45 -4.17 11.84
N ALA A 184 -3.79 -3.98 10.70
CA ALA A 184 -3.35 -5.05 9.82
C ALA A 184 -1.84 -4.96 9.60
N THR A 185 -1.16 -6.08 9.76
CA THR A 185 0.26 -6.22 9.46
C THR A 185 0.48 -7.36 8.47
N PHE A 186 1.20 -7.08 7.39
CA PHE A 186 1.64 -8.06 6.41
C PHE A 186 3.16 -8.09 6.37
N ARG A 187 3.79 -9.24 6.63
CA ARG A 187 5.25 -9.38 6.60
C ARG A 187 5.71 -10.48 5.67
N ASN A 188 6.89 -10.33 5.09
CA ASN A 188 7.58 -11.39 4.35
C ASN A 188 6.67 -12.03 3.29
N ILE A 189 6.15 -11.21 2.38
CA ILE A 189 5.40 -11.72 1.23
C ILE A 189 6.43 -12.04 0.14
N TYR A 190 6.58 -13.33 -0.20
CA TYR A 190 7.57 -13.77 -1.19
C TYR A 190 7.00 -13.92 -2.61
N ASN A 191 5.69 -13.89 -2.74
CA ASN A 191 5.00 -14.14 -4.00
C ASN A 191 5.28 -13.07 -5.06
N SER A 192 5.57 -13.49 -6.29
CA SER A 192 5.93 -12.60 -7.41
C SER A 192 4.81 -12.37 -8.43
N SER A 193 3.54 -12.29 -8.02
CA SER A 193 2.45 -11.97 -8.94
C SER A 193 2.72 -10.64 -9.65
N VAL A 194 2.70 -10.68 -10.97
CA VAL A 194 3.00 -9.54 -11.85
C VAL A 194 1.77 -9.01 -12.58
N ASN A 195 0.66 -9.73 -12.51
CA ASN A 195 -0.57 -9.36 -13.21
C ASN A 195 -1.50 -8.52 -12.33
N GLU A 196 -1.30 -8.56 -11.00
CA GLU A 196 -2.12 -7.86 -10.02
C GLU A 196 -1.29 -7.29 -8.87
N GLN A 197 -1.90 -6.36 -8.14
CA GLN A 197 -1.33 -5.78 -6.93
C GLN A 197 -1.09 -6.87 -5.88
N THR A 198 -0.02 -6.75 -5.09
CA THR A 198 0.28 -7.71 -4.02
C THR A 198 -0.83 -7.65 -2.97
N ILE A 199 -1.15 -6.45 -2.48
CA ILE A 199 -2.27 -6.17 -1.60
C ILE A 199 -3.25 -5.26 -2.34
N ARG A 200 -4.41 -5.81 -2.69
CA ARG A 200 -5.52 -5.06 -3.27
C ARG A 200 -6.49 -4.66 -2.18
N ILE A 201 -6.71 -3.37 -2.04
CA ILE A 201 -7.74 -2.80 -1.17
C ILE A 201 -8.76 -2.15 -2.08
N SER A 202 -10.01 -2.54 -1.94
CA SER A 202 -11.13 -2.01 -2.73
C SER A 202 -12.35 -1.85 -1.83
N SER A 203 -13.35 -1.19 -2.37
CA SER A 203 -14.65 -1.04 -1.74
C SER A 203 -15.67 -0.58 -2.77
N THR A 204 -16.94 -0.65 -2.40
CA THR A 204 -18.03 0.04 -3.08
C THR A 204 -18.77 0.96 -2.10
N VAL A 205 -18.99 0.49 -0.87
CA VAL A 205 -19.73 1.22 0.17
C VAL A 205 -18.78 1.77 1.22
N GLY A 206 -17.71 1.04 1.52
CA GLY A 206 -16.53 1.55 2.22
C GLY A 206 -15.71 0.45 2.89
N THR A 207 -14.39 0.56 2.74
CA THR A 207 -13.39 -0.24 3.47
C THR A 207 -12.50 0.73 4.24
N LYS A 208 -12.43 0.59 5.56
CA LYS A 208 -11.56 1.42 6.40
C LYS A 208 -10.48 0.58 7.08
N ILE A 209 -9.23 1.01 6.94
CA ILE A 209 -8.09 0.43 7.65
C ILE A 209 -7.41 1.55 8.44
N HIS A 210 -7.43 1.51 9.76
CA HIS A 210 -6.82 2.58 10.56
C HIS A 210 -5.29 2.52 10.51
N ASN A 211 -4.71 1.33 10.69
CA ASN A 211 -3.27 1.11 10.58
C ASN A 211 -2.97 -0.09 9.67
N LEU A 212 -2.27 0.16 8.57
CA LEU A 212 -1.75 -0.86 7.67
C LEU A 212 -0.21 -0.82 7.66
N HIS A 213 0.41 -1.90 8.11
CA HIS A 213 1.86 -2.06 8.12
C HIS A 213 2.28 -3.18 7.17
N ILE A 214 3.20 -2.89 6.26
CA ILE A 214 3.72 -3.84 5.27
C ILE A 214 5.25 -3.84 5.41
N GLU A 215 5.82 -4.98 5.73
CA GLU A 215 7.26 -5.14 5.96
C GLU A 215 7.83 -6.27 5.10
N ASN A 216 9.01 -6.05 4.51
CA ASN A 216 9.64 -7.00 3.60
C ASN A 216 8.68 -7.47 2.48
N PRO A 217 8.14 -6.55 1.66
CA PRO A 217 7.27 -6.88 0.54
C PRO A 217 7.99 -7.65 -0.57
N PRO A 218 7.28 -8.19 -1.59
CA PRO A 218 7.88 -9.10 -2.54
C PRO A 218 8.97 -8.48 -3.41
N ARG A 219 9.89 -9.36 -3.84
CA ARG A 219 11.04 -9.01 -4.68
C ARG A 219 10.67 -8.57 -6.09
N LYS A 220 9.50 -8.98 -6.59
CA LYS A 220 9.04 -8.66 -7.93
C LYS A 220 7.52 -8.58 -7.94
N THR A 221 6.97 -7.45 -8.37
CA THR A 221 5.52 -7.26 -8.53
C THR A 221 5.24 -6.06 -9.44
N ILE A 222 3.99 -5.87 -9.82
CA ILE A 222 3.50 -4.60 -10.34
C ILE A 222 3.33 -3.58 -9.21
N CYS A 223 2.71 -3.95 -8.09
CA CYS A 223 2.39 -2.99 -7.04
C CYS A 223 2.39 -3.64 -5.67
N ILE A 224 2.94 -2.98 -4.65
CA ILE A 224 2.90 -3.51 -3.28
C ILE A 224 1.49 -3.36 -2.70
N VAL A 225 0.94 -2.15 -2.70
CA VAL A 225 -0.40 -1.90 -2.19
C VAL A 225 -1.16 -0.93 -3.08
N GLY A 226 -2.37 -1.30 -3.49
CA GLY A 226 -3.27 -0.40 -4.18
C GLY A 226 -4.58 -0.21 -3.45
N VAL A 227 -4.96 1.06 -3.30
CA VAL A 227 -6.26 1.52 -2.82
C VAL A 227 -7.08 1.88 -4.04
N ASN A 228 -8.05 1.04 -4.40
CA ASN A 228 -8.65 1.02 -5.74
C ASN A 228 -10.00 1.71 -5.84
N HIS A 229 -10.51 2.29 -4.75
CA HIS A 229 -11.80 2.96 -4.76
C HIS A 229 -11.83 4.20 -3.87
N LYS A 230 -12.65 5.18 -4.23
CA LYS A 230 -12.75 6.48 -3.55
C LYS A 230 -13.28 6.37 -2.11
N THR A 231 -14.05 5.33 -1.81
CA THR A 231 -14.61 5.08 -0.46
C THR A 231 -13.69 4.22 0.41
N SER A 232 -12.55 3.77 -0.13
CA SER A 232 -11.52 3.11 0.67
C SER A 232 -10.69 4.16 1.41
N VAL A 233 -10.54 3.97 2.73
CA VAL A 233 -9.83 4.88 3.62
C VAL A 233 -8.73 4.13 4.36
N ILE A 234 -7.52 4.65 4.32
CA ILE A 234 -6.42 4.23 5.20
C ILE A 234 -6.02 5.40 6.09
N GLY A 235 -5.96 5.19 7.40
CA GLY A 235 -5.41 6.19 8.33
C GLY A 235 -3.91 6.30 8.13
N ASN A 236 -3.17 5.31 8.62
CA ASN A 236 -1.72 5.24 8.50
C ASN A 236 -1.29 4.01 7.68
N LEU A 237 -0.62 4.26 6.55
CA LEU A 237 0.02 3.25 5.71
C LEU A 237 1.53 3.30 5.90
N THR A 238 2.14 2.21 6.33
CA THR A 238 3.59 2.06 6.39
C THR A 238 4.04 0.92 5.48
N VAL A 239 5.02 1.18 4.61
CA VAL A 239 5.72 0.16 3.81
C VAL A 239 7.22 0.28 4.06
N CYS A 240 7.85 -0.76 4.59
CA CYS A 240 9.27 -0.68 4.97
C CYS A 240 10.11 -1.92 4.68
N ASN A 241 11.43 -1.74 4.78
CA ASN A 241 12.45 -2.79 4.65
C ASN A 241 12.35 -3.56 3.32
N GLY A 242 11.97 -2.86 2.24
CA GLY A 242 11.72 -3.48 0.95
C GLY A 242 12.88 -3.35 -0.03
N TYR A 243 13.05 -4.37 -0.86
CA TYR A 243 13.75 -4.22 -2.13
C TYR A 243 12.94 -4.95 -3.22
N THR A 244 12.32 -4.18 -4.11
CA THR A 244 11.47 -4.69 -5.18
C THR A 244 11.97 -4.26 -6.56
N ASP A 245 12.10 -5.24 -7.45
CA ASP A 245 12.27 -5.07 -8.88
C ASP A 245 10.88 -5.04 -9.53
N PHE A 246 10.35 -3.84 -9.76
CA PHE A 246 9.03 -3.63 -10.34
C PHE A 246 9.02 -3.99 -11.83
N ILE A 247 7.92 -4.55 -12.31
CA ILE A 247 7.76 -4.86 -13.74
C ILE A 247 7.64 -3.60 -14.60
N ASP A 248 7.81 -3.73 -15.91
CA ASP A 248 7.58 -2.63 -16.85
C ASP A 248 6.07 -2.39 -17.06
N ASN A 249 5.48 -1.53 -16.25
CA ASN A 249 4.06 -1.18 -16.33
C ASN A 249 3.82 0.24 -15.79
N SER A 250 2.86 0.96 -16.37
CA SER A 250 2.52 2.32 -15.92
C SER A 250 1.96 2.37 -14.50
N ASN A 251 1.35 1.28 -14.02
CA ASN A 251 0.86 1.15 -12.65
C ASN A 251 1.93 0.65 -11.67
N SER A 252 3.17 0.44 -12.12
CA SER A 252 4.22 -0.08 -11.24
C SER A 252 4.49 0.87 -10.07
N SER A 253 4.28 0.44 -8.83
CA SER A 253 4.46 1.33 -7.67
C SER A 253 4.56 0.66 -6.30
N ILE A 254 5.12 1.37 -5.31
CA ILE A 254 4.98 0.94 -3.91
C ILE A 254 3.53 1.17 -3.48
N VAL A 255 3.03 2.39 -3.69
CA VAL A 255 1.66 2.77 -3.34
C VAL A 255 0.92 3.27 -4.57
N LEU A 256 -0.22 2.65 -4.87
CA LEU A 256 -1.20 3.16 -5.83
C LEU A 256 -2.45 3.61 -5.07
N ASN A 257 -2.92 4.84 -5.28
CA ASN A 257 -4.06 5.37 -4.53
C ASN A 257 -5.14 5.99 -5.43
N ARG A 258 -6.39 5.57 -5.21
CA ARG A 258 -7.63 6.13 -5.74
C ARG A 258 -8.61 6.57 -4.64
N GLY A 259 -8.25 6.32 -3.38
CA GLY A 259 -9.06 6.59 -2.20
C GLY A 259 -8.47 7.70 -1.34
N THR A 260 -8.69 7.58 -0.03
CA THR A 260 -8.10 8.47 0.97
C THR A 260 -7.03 7.72 1.75
N ILE A 261 -5.83 8.28 1.84
CA ILE A 261 -4.79 7.83 2.76
C ILE A 261 -4.34 9.02 3.60
N GLU A 262 -4.63 9.04 4.90
CA GLU A 262 -4.29 10.22 5.72
C GLU A 262 -2.76 10.37 5.83
N ARG A 263 -2.04 9.26 6.04
CA ARG A 263 -0.58 9.25 6.12
C ARG A 263 0.06 8.07 5.39
N ILE A 264 1.09 8.36 4.59
CA ILE A 264 1.98 7.36 3.96
C ILE A 264 3.37 7.45 4.60
N VAL A 265 3.93 6.32 4.98
CA VAL A 265 5.34 6.18 5.37
C VAL A 265 5.97 5.10 4.50
N ILE A 266 7.00 5.48 3.74
CA ILE A 266 7.86 4.55 3.01
C ILE A 266 9.26 4.69 3.60
N ASP A 267 9.75 3.63 4.23
CA ASP A 267 11.00 3.69 5.00
C ASP A 267 11.96 2.55 4.63
N ASN A 268 13.25 2.87 4.49
CA ASN A 268 14.31 1.92 4.16
C ASN A 268 13.93 1.03 2.97
N TYR A 269 13.79 1.65 1.79
CA TYR A 269 13.24 0.98 0.61
C TYR A 269 14.08 1.17 -0.64
N LYS A 270 14.40 0.08 -1.33
CA LYS A 270 14.98 0.10 -2.69
C LYS A 270 13.93 -0.27 -3.73
N ALA A 271 13.55 0.68 -4.58
CA ALA A 271 12.62 0.47 -5.68
C ALA A 271 13.37 0.53 -7.01
N LYS A 272 13.39 -0.58 -7.75
CA LYS A 272 13.97 -0.63 -9.10
C LYS A 272 12.88 -0.74 -10.14
N PHE A 273 12.80 0.25 -11.01
CA PHE A 273 11.91 0.23 -12.18
C PHE A 273 12.71 -0.16 -13.43
N GLN A 274 12.05 -0.81 -14.38
CA GLN A 274 12.73 -1.34 -15.58
C GLN A 274 13.23 -0.23 -16.52
N ASN A 275 12.57 0.93 -16.52
CA ASN A 275 12.90 2.06 -17.37
C ASN A 275 12.41 3.37 -16.74
N THR A 276 12.56 4.48 -17.46
CA THR A 276 12.20 5.83 -17.02
C THR A 276 10.85 6.31 -17.55
N LYS A 277 10.12 5.45 -18.26
CA LYS A 277 8.80 5.75 -18.85
C LYS A 277 7.65 5.24 -17.98
N ASN A 278 7.93 4.25 -17.13
CA ASN A 278 6.97 3.56 -16.29
C ASN A 278 7.50 3.45 -14.85
N GLY A 279 6.59 3.39 -13.88
CA GLY A 279 6.95 3.16 -12.48
C GLY A 279 7.03 4.42 -11.62
N CYS A 280 6.51 4.35 -10.39
CA CYS A 280 6.57 5.44 -9.42
C CYS A 280 6.71 4.93 -7.99
N ILE A 281 7.28 5.69 -7.06
CA ILE A 281 7.25 5.30 -5.63
C ILE A 281 5.80 5.35 -5.12
N ALA A 282 5.13 6.49 -5.28
CA ALA A 282 3.73 6.70 -4.93
C ALA A 282 2.97 7.31 -6.12
N ARG A 283 1.89 6.63 -6.53
CA ARG A 283 1.05 6.96 -7.69
C ARG A 283 -0.37 7.28 -7.25
N MET A 284 -0.70 8.56 -7.26
CA MET A 284 -2.02 9.11 -6.92
C MET A 284 -2.86 9.21 -8.20
N ILE A 285 -4.08 8.70 -8.21
CA ILE A 285 -4.89 8.61 -9.44
C ILE A 285 -6.30 9.12 -9.20
N GLY A 286 -6.72 10.07 -10.03
CA GLY A 286 -8.03 10.67 -9.92
C GLY A 286 -8.13 11.60 -8.70
N ASP A 287 -9.37 11.92 -8.31
CA ASP A 287 -9.70 12.78 -7.17
C ASP A 287 -9.51 12.06 -5.82
N CYS A 288 -8.30 11.53 -5.64
CA CYS A 288 -7.86 10.89 -4.41
C CYS A 288 -7.39 11.94 -3.39
N ARG A 289 -7.12 11.48 -2.16
CA ARG A 289 -6.63 12.32 -1.07
C ARG A 289 -5.44 11.67 -0.38
N VAL A 290 -4.39 12.47 -0.15
CA VAL A 290 -3.31 12.18 0.79
C VAL A 290 -2.98 13.43 1.59
N ASP A 291 -2.94 13.35 2.92
CA ASP A 291 -2.64 14.54 3.73
C ASP A 291 -1.12 14.69 3.97
N GLU A 292 -0.47 13.58 4.35
CA GLU A 292 0.97 13.53 4.62
C GLU A 292 1.63 12.29 4.00
N ALA A 293 2.83 12.45 3.48
CA ALA A 293 3.71 11.37 3.06
C ALA A 293 5.14 11.60 3.55
N ILE A 294 5.81 10.53 3.99
CA ILE A 294 7.21 10.53 4.41
C ILE A 294 7.93 9.43 3.64
N PHE A 295 8.93 9.81 2.83
CA PHE A 295 9.85 8.89 2.18
C PHE A 295 11.21 9.01 2.84
N SER A 296 11.62 7.99 3.58
CA SER A 296 12.84 7.96 4.40
C SER A 296 13.75 6.82 3.96
N GLY A 297 15.02 7.12 3.66
CA GLY A 297 15.98 6.08 3.26
C GLY A 297 15.56 5.34 1.99
N VAL A 298 15.02 6.07 1.01
CA VAL A 298 14.53 5.49 -0.24
C VAL A 298 15.56 5.63 -1.35
N LEU A 299 15.85 4.51 -2.03
CA LEU A 299 16.60 4.46 -3.29
C LEU A 299 15.63 4.13 -4.42
N GLN A 300 15.37 5.12 -5.29
CA GLN A 300 14.65 4.93 -6.56
C GLN A 300 15.67 4.70 -7.68
N GLU A 301 15.65 3.54 -8.34
CA GLU A 301 16.38 3.29 -9.57
C GLU A 301 15.41 3.35 -10.77
N ASN A 302 15.69 4.26 -11.73
CA ASN A 302 14.79 4.60 -12.84
C ASN A 302 13.39 5.06 -12.38
N GLY A 303 12.35 4.80 -13.16
CA GLY A 303 10.98 5.23 -12.89
C GLY A 303 10.68 6.60 -13.46
N VAL A 304 9.39 6.91 -13.57
CA VAL A 304 8.90 8.24 -13.97
C VAL A 304 9.14 9.25 -12.85
N SER A 305 8.80 8.88 -11.63
CA SER A 305 8.72 9.83 -10.50
C SER A 305 8.62 9.14 -9.14
N GLY A 306 9.19 9.73 -8.10
CA GLY A 306 8.90 9.35 -6.72
C GLY A 306 7.42 9.57 -6.42
N TRP A 307 6.99 10.83 -6.39
CA TRP A 307 5.59 11.22 -6.24
C TRP A 307 4.98 11.62 -7.57
N ILE A 308 3.78 11.10 -7.88
CA ILE A 308 2.96 11.61 -8.99
C ILE A 308 1.48 11.53 -8.69
N ASN A 309 0.73 12.50 -9.22
CA ASN A 309 -0.71 12.49 -9.39
C ASN A 309 -1.08 12.49 -10.89
N ILE A 310 -2.09 11.73 -11.26
CA ILE A 310 -2.49 11.56 -12.66
C ILE A 310 -4.01 11.59 -12.84
N ASN A 311 -4.42 11.88 -14.07
CA ASN A 311 -5.81 11.98 -14.55
C ASN A 311 -6.62 13.16 -14.01
N SER A 312 -6.48 13.50 -12.73
CA SER A 312 -7.05 14.72 -12.15
C SER A 312 -6.20 15.20 -10.97
N GLY A 313 -6.51 16.41 -10.50
CA GLY A 313 -5.95 16.90 -9.25
C GLY A 313 -6.47 16.10 -8.05
N MET A 314 -5.68 16.07 -6.98
CA MET A 314 -6.11 15.61 -5.66
C MET A 314 -7.06 16.65 -5.04
N SER A 315 -8.01 16.17 -4.24
CA SER A 315 -9.01 16.99 -3.55
C SER A 315 -8.41 17.99 -2.55
N THR A 316 -7.24 17.69 -1.99
CA THR A 316 -6.54 18.52 -1.01
C THR A 316 -5.07 18.69 -1.37
N ALA A 317 -4.43 19.69 -0.74
CA ALA A 317 -2.98 19.81 -0.79
C ALA A 317 -2.33 18.73 0.08
N SER A 318 -1.24 18.14 -0.39
CA SER A 318 -0.48 17.13 0.35
C SER A 318 0.85 17.69 0.86
N ASN A 319 1.32 17.17 2.00
CA ASN A 319 2.69 17.38 2.46
C ASN A 319 3.52 16.13 2.14
N LEU A 320 4.69 16.31 1.52
CA LEU A 320 5.66 15.26 1.28
C LEU A 320 6.99 15.63 1.91
N ASN A 321 7.47 14.78 2.82
CA ASN A 321 8.79 14.87 3.42
C ASN A 321 9.69 13.78 2.81
N VAL A 322 10.74 14.17 2.10
CA VAL A 322 11.76 13.25 1.58
C VAL A 322 13.05 13.41 2.38
N ILE A 323 13.53 12.30 2.94
CA ILE A 323 14.65 12.26 3.88
C ILE A 323 15.58 11.14 3.45
N ASN A 324 16.88 11.42 3.27
CA ASN A 324 17.85 10.41 2.82
C ASN A 324 17.43 9.73 1.50
N TYR A 325 16.88 10.52 0.57
CA TYR A 325 16.33 10.02 -0.70
C TYR A 325 17.40 10.02 -1.80
N THR A 326 17.52 8.93 -2.54
CA THR A 326 18.40 8.84 -3.72
C THR A 326 17.56 8.56 -4.96
N CYS A 327 17.58 9.48 -5.92
CA CYS A 327 17.09 9.21 -7.27
C CYS A 327 18.28 8.80 -8.15
N ASN A 328 18.33 7.54 -8.58
CA ASN A 328 19.35 6.99 -9.46
C ASN A 328 18.80 6.81 -10.87
N GLY A 329 19.25 7.65 -11.79
CA GLY A 329 18.79 7.71 -13.18
C GLY A 329 17.85 8.90 -13.44
N ARG A 330 17.11 8.83 -14.56
CA ARG A 330 16.36 9.96 -15.13
C ARG A 330 14.95 10.17 -14.56
N GLY A 331 14.68 9.61 -13.39
CA GLY A 331 13.39 9.76 -12.71
C GLY A 331 13.24 11.13 -12.06
N ARG A 332 11.99 11.51 -11.78
CA ARG A 332 11.68 12.70 -10.97
C ARG A 332 11.60 12.32 -9.49
N ILE A 333 11.80 13.28 -8.59
CA ILE A 333 11.43 13.10 -7.17
C ILE A 333 9.94 13.39 -7.00
N ALA A 334 9.46 14.49 -7.58
CA ALA A 334 8.06 14.86 -7.50
C ALA A 334 7.55 15.44 -8.81
N GLN A 335 6.36 14.99 -9.18
CA GLN A 335 5.59 15.48 -10.30
C GLN A 335 4.17 15.79 -9.83
N VAL A 336 3.66 16.98 -10.14
CA VAL A 336 2.25 17.31 -9.89
C VAL A 336 1.50 17.80 -11.13
N LEU A 337 0.30 17.23 -11.36
CA LEU A 337 -0.68 17.54 -12.37
C LEU A 337 -1.93 18.09 -11.64
N SER A 338 -2.20 19.38 -11.81
CA SER A 338 -3.38 20.07 -11.26
C SER A 338 -3.64 19.88 -9.75
N SER A 339 -2.59 19.68 -8.94
CA SER A 339 -2.69 19.62 -7.47
C SER A 339 -1.64 20.47 -6.80
N LYS A 340 -1.75 20.60 -5.48
CA LYS A 340 -0.79 21.33 -4.63
C LYS A 340 0.01 20.36 -3.77
N LEU A 341 1.33 20.50 -3.77
CA LEU A 341 2.26 19.70 -2.98
C LEU A 341 3.23 20.59 -2.22
N PHE A 342 3.30 20.42 -0.91
CA PHE A 342 4.33 21.00 -0.07
C PHE A 342 5.44 19.97 0.10
N LEU A 343 6.61 20.24 -0.46
CA LEU A 343 7.75 19.34 -0.47
C LEU A 343 8.84 19.84 0.48
N LYS A 344 9.16 19.05 1.49
CA LYS A 344 10.33 19.23 2.36
C LYS A 344 11.37 18.18 2.03
N ILE A 345 12.60 18.62 1.81
CA ILE A 345 13.70 17.80 1.35
C ILE A 345 14.82 17.87 2.40
N THR A 346 15.43 16.72 2.70
CA THR A 346 16.57 16.64 3.63
C THR A 346 17.52 15.55 3.16
N ASN A 347 18.79 15.89 2.95
CA ASN A 347 19.83 14.94 2.55
C ASN A 347 19.42 14.09 1.34
N THR A 348 19.05 14.75 0.25
CA THR A 348 18.56 14.09 -0.96
C THR A 348 19.57 14.27 -2.09
N LYS A 349 19.76 13.24 -2.91
CA LYS A 349 20.71 13.26 -4.02
C LYS A 349 20.12 12.71 -5.32
N VAL A 350 20.58 13.25 -6.43
CA VAL A 350 20.33 12.70 -7.76
C VAL A 350 21.65 12.21 -8.33
N ILE A 351 21.71 10.92 -8.65
CA ILE A 351 22.90 10.28 -9.23
C ILE A 351 22.57 9.74 -10.61
N ASN A 352 23.54 9.77 -11.53
CA ASN A 352 23.37 9.34 -12.93
C ASN A 352 22.21 10.05 -13.66
N GLY A 353 21.87 11.27 -13.23
CA GLY A 353 20.92 12.16 -13.89
C GLY A 353 21.53 12.86 -15.11
N ASN A 354 20.69 13.51 -15.90
CA ASN A 354 21.06 14.32 -17.05
C ASN A 354 20.49 15.74 -16.90
N PRO A 355 21.15 16.79 -17.40
CA PRO A 355 20.63 18.16 -17.41
C PRO A 355 19.22 18.35 -18.03
N SER A 356 18.81 17.43 -18.91
CA SER A 356 17.45 17.42 -19.47
C SER A 356 16.39 16.92 -18.47
N ASP A 357 16.78 16.20 -17.42
CA ASP A 357 15.88 15.69 -16.39
C ASP A 357 15.33 16.84 -15.54
N LYS A 358 14.07 16.70 -15.12
CA LYS A 358 13.34 17.71 -14.33
C LYS A 358 12.82 17.06 -13.07
N ILE A 359 13.66 17.10 -12.05
CA ILE A 359 13.48 16.43 -10.76
C ILE A 359 12.20 16.87 -10.06
N PHE A 360 11.84 18.13 -10.22
CA PHE A 360 10.57 18.72 -9.82
C PHE A 360 9.83 19.21 -11.06
N TYR A 361 8.66 18.64 -11.31
CA TYR A 361 7.85 18.98 -12.47
C TYR A 361 6.42 19.30 -12.09
N VAL A 362 5.88 20.39 -12.62
CA VAL A 362 4.50 20.79 -12.38
C VAL A 362 3.77 21.11 -13.68
N LYS A 363 2.52 20.67 -13.79
CA LYS A 363 1.62 21.00 -14.90
C LYS A 363 0.24 21.39 -14.36
N GLY A 364 -0.14 22.65 -14.49
CA GLY A 364 -1.44 23.17 -14.01
C GLY A 364 -1.67 23.14 -12.49
N GLY A 365 -0.64 22.84 -11.69
CA GLY A 365 -0.68 22.75 -10.22
C GLY A 365 0.39 23.59 -9.52
N GLU A 366 0.73 23.26 -8.28
CA GLU A 366 1.76 23.95 -7.51
C GLU A 366 2.65 22.98 -6.71
N ILE A 367 3.96 23.21 -6.74
CA ILE A 367 4.91 22.62 -5.77
C ILE A 367 5.57 23.75 -4.99
N THR A 368 5.48 23.71 -3.67
CA THR A 368 6.28 24.56 -2.78
C THR A 368 7.42 23.75 -2.17
N ILE A 369 8.66 24.10 -2.50
CA ILE A 369 9.86 23.35 -2.15
C ILE A 369 10.59 24.02 -0.97
N SER A 370 11.16 23.19 -0.11
CA SER A 370 12.15 23.60 0.89
C SER A 370 13.21 22.51 1.10
N GLY A 371 14.46 22.90 1.31
CA GLY A 371 15.57 21.98 1.62
C GLY A 371 16.64 21.87 0.52
N ASP A 372 17.35 20.74 0.52
CA ASP A 372 18.59 20.53 -0.24
C ASP A 372 18.51 19.30 -1.16
N VAL A 373 18.99 19.46 -2.40
CA VAL A 373 19.21 18.35 -3.35
C VAL A 373 20.62 18.46 -3.90
N ASP A 374 21.42 17.43 -3.67
CA ASP A 374 22.74 17.29 -4.31
C ASP A 374 22.57 16.96 -5.81
N CYS A 375 22.80 17.98 -6.64
CA CYS A 375 22.71 17.97 -8.10
C CYS A 375 23.43 19.21 -8.66
N ASP A 376 23.85 19.18 -9.93
CA ASP A 376 24.62 20.25 -10.58
C ASP A 376 23.94 20.85 -11.83
N TYR A 377 22.67 20.54 -12.06
CA TYR A 377 21.88 21.00 -13.21
C TYR A 377 20.48 21.49 -12.82
N ASN A 378 19.77 22.13 -13.75
CA ASN A 378 18.42 22.63 -13.52
C ASN A 378 17.45 21.51 -13.12
N THR A 379 16.95 21.57 -11.90
CA THR A 379 16.04 20.57 -11.32
C THR A 379 14.56 20.85 -11.58
N ILE A 380 14.17 22.04 -12.02
CA ILE A 380 12.77 22.46 -12.07
C ILE A 380 12.25 22.64 -13.51
N ALA A 381 10.98 22.28 -13.72
CA ALA A 381 10.20 22.69 -14.89
C ALA A 381 8.72 22.86 -14.55
N ALA A 382 8.07 23.79 -15.24
CA ALA A 382 6.66 24.12 -15.08
C ALA A 382 5.99 24.32 -16.45
N ASP A 383 4.83 23.71 -16.64
CA ASP A 383 4.01 23.81 -17.86
C ASP A 383 2.54 24.13 -17.56
N ASN A 384 1.80 24.60 -18.57
CA ASN A 384 0.35 24.84 -18.51
C ASN A 384 -0.11 25.61 -17.26
N GLY A 385 0.57 26.70 -16.91
CA GLY A 385 0.25 27.50 -15.73
C GLY A 385 0.65 26.87 -14.39
N GLY A 386 1.46 25.80 -14.41
CA GLY A 386 2.07 25.23 -13.22
C GLY A 386 3.03 26.20 -12.54
N VAL A 387 3.14 26.10 -11.21
CA VAL A 387 3.97 27.00 -10.40
C VAL A 387 4.90 26.19 -9.48
N ILE A 388 6.18 26.55 -9.48
CA ILE A 388 7.13 26.08 -8.46
C ILE A 388 7.52 27.27 -7.61
N SER A 389 7.36 27.15 -6.29
CA SER A 389 7.71 28.17 -5.31
C SER A 389 8.69 27.63 -4.27
N THR A 390 9.48 28.51 -3.66
CA THR A 390 10.34 28.17 -2.51
C THR A 390 9.74 28.69 -1.21
N ARG A 391 10.14 28.10 -0.08
CA ARG A 391 10.01 28.74 1.23
C ARG A 391 11.15 29.75 1.48
N PRO A 392 10.95 30.73 2.39
CA PRO A 392 12.05 31.59 2.84
C PRO A 392 13.22 30.77 3.39
N GLY A 393 14.44 31.27 3.24
CA GLY A 393 15.66 30.63 3.73
C GLY A 393 16.50 29.95 2.65
N ILE A 394 17.47 29.16 3.08
CA ILE A 394 18.43 28.49 2.20
C ILE A 394 17.80 27.22 1.63
N ASN A 395 17.69 27.17 0.31
CA ASN A 395 17.26 26.02 -0.44
C ASN A 395 18.41 25.63 -1.36
N ASN A 396 19.14 24.57 -1.03
CA ASN A 396 20.28 24.12 -1.84
C ASN A 396 19.77 23.34 -3.06
N ILE A 397 19.07 24.03 -3.95
CA ILE A 397 18.49 23.50 -5.18
C ILE A 397 19.11 24.22 -6.38
N CYS A 398 19.53 23.45 -7.37
CA CYS A 398 20.00 23.97 -8.65
C CYS A 398 18.80 24.18 -9.58
N CYS A 399 18.58 25.42 -10.03
CA CYS A 399 17.43 25.74 -10.87
C CYS A 399 17.66 26.93 -11.80
N ASP A 400 16.91 26.99 -12.90
CA ASP A 400 16.70 28.24 -13.63
C ASP A 400 15.75 29.15 -12.82
N VAL A 401 16.30 30.21 -12.24
CA VAL A 401 15.53 31.09 -11.34
C VAL A 401 14.48 31.94 -12.05
N SER A 402 14.47 31.99 -13.39
CA SER A 402 13.38 32.61 -14.15
C SER A 402 12.08 31.79 -14.11
N LEU A 403 12.18 30.49 -13.81
CA LEU A 403 11.04 29.58 -13.69
C LEU A 403 10.48 29.50 -12.26
N LEU A 404 11.12 30.18 -11.31
CA LEU A 404 10.84 30.03 -9.89
C LEU A 404 10.05 31.22 -9.33
N LYS A 405 8.92 30.93 -8.67
CA LYS A 405 8.17 31.91 -7.89
C LYS A 405 8.69 31.96 -6.45
N ALA A 406 9.82 32.64 -6.26
CA ALA A 406 10.46 32.71 -4.95
C ALA A 406 9.71 33.54 -3.91
N LYS A 407 9.95 33.21 -2.63
CA LYS A 407 9.55 34.02 -1.48
C LYS A 407 10.74 34.88 -1.04
N GLU A 408 10.44 35.98 -0.34
CA GLU A 408 11.48 36.86 0.21
C GLU A 408 12.53 36.05 0.99
N SER A 409 13.80 36.39 0.83
CA SER A 409 14.93 35.72 1.48
C SER A 409 15.13 34.25 1.06
N SER A 410 14.58 33.79 -0.06
CA SER A 410 14.95 32.50 -0.64
C SER A 410 16.37 32.56 -1.24
N VAL A 411 17.20 31.58 -0.90
CA VAL A 411 18.53 31.37 -1.50
C VAL A 411 18.52 30.07 -2.31
N VAL A 412 19.00 30.08 -3.55
CA VAL A 412 19.09 28.92 -4.48
C VAL A 412 20.35 29.01 -5.35
N ILE A 413 20.66 27.97 -6.13
CA ILE A 413 21.76 27.99 -7.10
C ILE A 413 21.19 28.20 -8.51
N ASN A 414 21.45 29.36 -9.12
CA ASN A 414 21.05 29.62 -10.50
C ASN A 414 21.90 28.85 -11.49
N THR A 415 21.25 28.13 -12.40
CA THR A 415 21.89 27.38 -13.49
C THR A 415 21.73 28.05 -14.85
N ASN A 416 21.02 29.18 -14.95
CA ASN A 416 20.82 29.88 -16.22
C ASN A 416 21.83 31.03 -16.39
N ASN A 417 22.89 30.76 -17.16
CA ASN A 417 23.97 31.73 -17.45
C ASN A 417 23.53 32.90 -18.35
N SER A 418 22.38 32.80 -19.01
CA SER A 418 21.87 33.88 -19.87
C SER A 418 21.20 35.01 -19.06
N LEU A 419 20.91 34.77 -17.77
CA LEU A 419 20.34 35.79 -16.90
C LEU A 419 21.42 36.77 -16.43
N PRO A 420 21.10 38.07 -16.26
CA PRO A 420 22.05 39.08 -15.79
C PRO A 420 22.73 38.78 -14.44
N CYS A 421 22.09 37.99 -13.56
CA CYS A 421 22.70 37.55 -12.30
C CYS A 421 23.76 36.45 -12.48
N GLY A 422 23.90 35.86 -13.67
CA GLY A 422 24.89 34.80 -13.96
C GLY A 422 24.65 33.50 -13.19
N LEU A 423 25.59 32.56 -13.29
CA LEU A 423 25.55 31.27 -12.59
C LEU A 423 25.91 31.41 -11.11
N GLY A 424 25.43 30.46 -10.30
CA GLY A 424 25.85 30.27 -8.91
C GLY A 424 24.80 30.68 -7.88
N LEU A 425 25.24 30.81 -6.62
CA LEU A 425 24.35 31.05 -5.48
C LEU A 425 23.72 32.45 -5.57
N VAL A 426 22.39 32.51 -5.55
CA VAL A 426 21.61 33.75 -5.64
C VAL A 426 20.60 33.86 -4.49
N VAL A 427 20.34 35.08 -4.03
CA VAL A 427 19.30 35.39 -3.03
C VAL A 427 18.20 36.24 -3.67
N PHE A 428 16.94 35.94 -3.32
CA PHE A 428 15.78 36.73 -3.73
C PHE A 428 15.45 37.81 -2.71
N SER A 429 15.35 39.06 -3.16
CA SER A 429 14.82 40.16 -2.35
C SER A 429 13.98 41.13 -3.17
N GLY A 430 12.76 41.40 -2.69
CA GLY A 430 11.70 42.16 -3.32
C GLY A 430 11.20 41.53 -4.62
N ASN A 431 11.98 41.74 -5.66
CA ASN A 431 11.72 41.35 -7.05
C ASN A 431 13.03 41.16 -7.83
N THR A 432 14.14 40.96 -7.11
CA THR A 432 15.48 40.84 -7.69
C THR A 432 16.16 39.57 -7.17
N TRP A 433 16.74 38.81 -8.08
CA TRP A 433 17.74 37.79 -7.79
C TRP A 433 19.13 38.42 -7.80
N LYS A 434 19.86 38.31 -6.70
CA LYS A 434 21.22 38.85 -6.56
C LYS A 434 22.22 37.72 -6.38
N ASN A 435 23.26 37.70 -7.20
CA ASN A 435 24.38 36.77 -7.07
C ASN A 435 25.20 37.10 -5.83
N LEU A 436 25.43 36.10 -4.97
CA LEU A 436 26.14 36.29 -3.70
C LEU A 436 27.65 36.40 -3.86
N ALA A 437 28.21 35.92 -4.98
CA ALA A 437 29.65 36.01 -5.26
C ALA A 437 29.99 37.30 -6.03
N THR A 438 29.20 37.65 -7.05
CA THR A 438 29.52 38.79 -7.95
C THR A 438 28.75 40.06 -7.64
N GLY A 439 27.64 39.97 -6.91
CA GLY A 439 26.71 41.08 -6.71
C GLY A 439 25.80 41.39 -7.91
N SER A 440 25.93 40.65 -9.02
CA SER A 440 25.11 40.85 -10.23
C SER A 440 23.63 40.59 -9.97
N GLU A 441 22.75 41.34 -10.64
CA GLU A 441 21.31 41.35 -10.33
C GLU A 441 20.45 41.02 -11.56
N PHE A 442 19.41 40.21 -11.36
CA PHE A 442 18.35 39.94 -12.32
C PHE A 442 17.00 40.33 -11.71
N LYS A 443 16.32 41.32 -12.31
CA LYS A 443 14.98 41.78 -11.87
C LYS A 443 13.90 40.98 -12.58
N ILE A 444 12.95 40.44 -11.82
CA ILE A 444 11.77 39.76 -12.35
C ILE A 444 10.72 40.84 -12.67
N ASN A 445 10.32 40.93 -13.93
CA ASN A 445 9.16 41.72 -14.33
C ASN A 445 7.90 40.96 -13.88
N LYS A 446 7.13 41.53 -12.95
CA LYS A 446 5.87 40.94 -12.47
C LYS A 446 4.76 41.11 -13.50
#